data_AF-A0A9X2NL89-F1
#
_entry.id   AF-A0A9X2NL89-F1
#
_cell.length_a   1.000
_cell.length_b   1.000
_cell.length_c   1.000
_cell.angle_alpha   90.00
_cell.angle_beta   90.00
_cell.angle_gamma   90.00
#
_symmetry.space_group_name_H-M   'P 1'
#
loop_
_entity.id
_entity.type
_entity.pdbx_description
1 polymer ?
#
loop_
_entity_poly.entity_id
_entity_poly.type
_entity_poly.pdbx_seq_one_letter_code
_entity_poly.pdbx_strand_id
1 'polypeptide(L)' 'MESREIRVLLPIDVPQGRYAAIVHAVAGVLDAAGVVAASSIVVDHVACDAELNAAFDQFSAAYPWSDR' A
#
# COMPACT_ATOMS: atom_id res chain seq x y z
N MET A 1 22.23 -8.02 4.14
CA MET A 1 21.73 -6.78 4.76
C MET A 1 20.69 -7.18 5.77
N GLU A 2 20.82 -6.76 7.03
CA GLU A 2 19.80 -7.05 8.05
C GLU A 2 18.58 -6.16 7.78
N SER A 3 17.38 -6.73 7.80
CA SER A 3 16.12 -6.03 7.57
C SER A 3 15.21 -6.10 8.80
N ARG A 4 14.44 -5.04 9.05
CA ARG A 4 13.34 -5.06 10.04
C ARG A 4 12.02 -5.35 9.30
N GLU A 5 11.20 -6.24 9.85
CA GLU A 5 9.94 -6.69 9.23
C GLU A 5 8.73 -6.29 10.07
N ILE A 6 7.66 -5.86 9.40
CA ILE A 6 6.32 -5.67 9.97
C ILE A 6 5.35 -6.45 9.09
N ARG A 7 4.45 -7.22 9.69
CA ARG A 7 3.41 -8.00 8.98
C ARG A 7 2.03 -7.51 9.36
N VAL A 8 1.21 -7.23 8.35
CA VAL A 8 -0.20 -6.89 8.51
C VAL A 8 -1.03 -8.07 7.99
N LEU A 9 -1.78 -8.72 8.88
CA LEU A 9 -2.71 -9.78 8.49
C LEU A 9 -4.10 -9.18 8.31
N LEU A 10 -4.68 -9.39 7.12
CA LEU A 10 -6.01 -8.93 6.77
C LEU A 10 -6.98 -10.12 6.66
N PRO A 11 -8.29 -9.92 6.89
CA PRO A 11 -9.30 -10.91 6.56
C PRO A 11 -9.24 -11.32 5.09
N ILE A 12 -9.49 -12.60 4.79
CA ILE A 12 -9.42 -13.15 3.42
C ILE A 12 -10.51 -12.60 2.50
N ASP A 13 -11.59 -12.06 3.07
CA ASP A 13 -12.75 -11.51 2.39
C ASP A 13 -12.65 -9.99 2.19
N VAL A 14 -11.49 -9.38 2.47
CA VAL A 14 -11.27 -7.96 2.15
C VAL A 14 -11.44 -7.76 0.64
N PRO A 15 -12.35 -6.87 0.21
CA PRO A 15 -12.50 -6.57 -1.21
C PRO A 15 -11.20 -6.02 -1.81
N GLN A 16 -10.87 -6.44 -3.04
CA GLN A 16 -9.62 -6.06 -3.72
C GLN A 16 -9.34 -4.55 -3.71
N GLY A 17 -10.36 -3.72 -3.97
CA GLY A 17 -10.18 -2.26 -3.93
C GLY A 17 -9.78 -1.72 -2.55
N ARG A 18 -10.26 -2.32 -1.46
CA ARG A 18 -9.84 -1.97 -0.09
C ARG A 18 -8.45 -2.51 0.22
N TYR A 19 -8.14 -3.72 -0.23
CA TYR A 19 -6.81 -4.30 -0.11
C TYR A 19 -5.76 -3.41 -0.78
N ALA A 20 -6.02 -3.00 -2.02
CA ALA A 20 -5.18 -2.09 -2.77
C ALA A 20 -5.01 -0.73 -2.09
N ALA A 21 -6.09 -0.15 -1.56
CA ALA A 21 -6.02 1.09 -0.79
C ALA A 21 -5.12 0.97 0.46
N ILE A 22 -5.14 -0.18 1.15
CA ILE A 22 -4.27 -0.46 2.29
C ILE A 22 -2.81 -0.54 1.86
N VAL A 23 -2.51 -1.23 0.75
CA VAL A 23 -1.15 -1.32 0.19
C VAL A 23 -0.58 0.08 -0.07
N HIS A 24 -1.35 0.95 -0.72
CA HIS A 24 -0.92 2.33 -1.00
C HIS A 24 -0.78 3.18 0.26
N ALA A 25 -1.66 2.99 1.24
CA ALA A 25 -1.53 3.66 2.53
C ALA A 25 -0.23 3.28 3.25
N VAL A 26 0.15 1.99 3.22
CA VAL A 26 1.43 1.53 3.77
C VAL A 26 2.61 2.14 3.00
N ALA A 27 2.55 2.14 1.66
CA ALA A 27 3.58 2.78 0.83
C ALA A 27 3.77 4.26 1.19
N GLY A 28 2.68 4.99 1.39
CA GLY A 28 2.74 6.39 1.77
C GLY A 28 3.25 6.64 3.20
N VAL A 29 2.99 5.73 4.15
CA VAL A 29 3.63 5.80 5.47
C VAL A 29 5.15 5.61 5.36
N LEU A 30 5.61 4.69 4.51
CA LEU A 30 7.04 4.48 4.26
C LEU A 30 7.68 5.68 3.56
N ASP A 31 6.94 6.35 2.67
CA ASP A 31 7.39 7.56 1.99
C ASP A 31 7.49 8.74 2.96
N ALA A 32 6.47 8.97 3.79
CA ALA A 32 6.49 9.98 4.84
C ALA A 32 7.61 9.75 5.88
N ALA A 33 8.01 8.50 6.10
CA ALA A 33 9.15 8.14 6.94
C ALA A 33 10.51 8.21 6.22
N GLY A 34 10.54 8.52 4.91
CA GLY A 34 11.76 8.65 4.11
C GLY A 34 12.46 7.33 3.78
N VAL A 35 11.75 6.20 3.84
CA VAL A 35 12.33 4.85 3.67
C VAL A 35 11.73 4.05 2.52
N VAL A 36 10.77 4.60 1.77
CA VAL A 36 10.06 3.86 0.69
C VAL A 36 11.01 3.28 -0.36
N ALA A 37 12.03 4.03 -0.79
CA ALA A 37 12.99 3.58 -1.81
C ALA A 37 13.87 2.40 -1.36
N ALA A 38 14.03 2.21 -0.05
CA ALA A 38 14.78 1.11 0.55
C ALA A 38 13.86 -0.02 1.07
N SER A 39 12.54 0.12 0.88
CA SER A 39 11.53 -0.80 1.38
C SER A 39 10.92 -1.62 0.25
N SER A 40 10.27 -2.72 0.61
CA SER A 40 9.47 -3.52 -0.33
C SER A 40 8.15 -3.88 0.34
N ILE A 41 7.08 -3.89 -0.45
CA ILE A 41 5.77 -4.36 -0.01
C ILE A 41 5.49 -5.65 -0.75
N VAL A 42 5.29 -6.73 0.00
CA VAL A 42 4.90 -8.03 -0.56
C VAL A 42 3.39 -8.13 -0.48
N VAL A 43 2.75 -8.11 -1.64
CA VAL A 43 1.31 -8.35 -1.79
C VAL A 43 1.04 -9.84 -2.04
N ASP A 44 -0.20 -10.28 -1.85
CA ASP A 44 -0.58 -11.63 -2.25
C ASP A 44 -0.67 -11.78 -3.77
N HIS A 45 -0.85 -13.01 -4.24
CA HIS A 45 -0.89 -13.35 -5.67
C HIS A 45 -2.23 -13.01 -6.35
N VAL A 46 -3.22 -12.56 -5.60
CA VAL A 46 -4.57 -12.22 -6.07
C VAL A 46 -4.67 -10.73 -6.39
N ALA A 47 -3.83 -9.90 -5.76
CA ALA A 47 -3.71 -8.49 -6.10
C ALA A 47 -3.07 -8.31 -7.49
N CYS A 48 -3.87 -7.88 -8.47
CA CYS A 48 -3.33 -7.55 -9.80
C CYS A 48 -2.94 -6.07 -9.89
N ASP A 49 -1.90 -5.78 -10.69
CA ASP A 49 -1.41 -4.41 -10.91
C ASP A 49 -2.52 -3.43 -11.35
N ALA A 50 -3.46 -3.90 -12.17
CA ALA A 50 -4.55 -3.06 -12.65
C ALA A 50 -5.47 -2.58 -11.50
N GLU A 51 -5.77 -3.45 -10.53
CA GLU A 51 -6.57 -3.10 -9.36
C GLU A 51 -5.81 -2.22 -8.38
N LEU A 52 -4.51 -2.49 -8.20
CA LEU A 52 -3.63 -1.64 -7.40
C LEU A 52 -3.62 -0.21 -7.97
N ASN A 53 -3.42 -0.06 -9.28
CA ASN A 53 -3.40 1.26 -9.91
C ASN A 53 -4.78 1.94 -9.87
N ALA A 54 -5.87 1.22 -10.14
CA ALA A 54 -7.22 1.79 -10.05
C ALA A 54 -7.58 2.30 -8.65
N ALA A 55 -7.15 1.59 -7.59
CA ALA A 55 -7.34 2.05 -6.22
C ALA A 55 -6.46 3.26 -5.89
N PHE A 56 -5.22 3.32 -6.39
CA PHE A 56 -4.40 4.52 -6.26
C PHE A 56 -5.10 5.74 -6.87
N ASP A 57 -5.57 5.62 -8.11
CA ASP A 57 -6.28 6.69 -8.80
C ASP A 57 -7.52 7.15 -8.01
N GLN A 58 -8.24 6.20 -7.41
CA GLN A 58 -9.43 6.48 -6.62
C GLN A 58 -9.14 7.18 -5.28
N PHE A 59 -8.07 6.78 -4.58
CA PHE A 59 -7.83 7.18 -3.19
C PHE A 59 -6.70 8.19 -3.00
N SER A 60 -5.85 8.40 -4.01
CA SER A 60 -4.70 9.31 -3.93
C SER A 60 -5.07 10.69 -3.40
N ALA A 61 -6.18 11.28 -3.84
CA ALA A 61 -6.65 12.59 -3.37
C ALA A 61 -7.03 12.65 -1.88
N ALA A 62 -7.24 11.51 -1.22
CA ALA A 62 -7.64 11.43 0.18
C ALA A 62 -6.46 11.18 1.15
N TYR A 63 -5.24 10.98 0.64
CA TYR A 63 -4.11 10.72 1.53
C TYR A 63 -3.69 11.96 2.33
N PRO A 64 -3.27 11.80 3.60
CA PRO A 64 -2.88 12.92 4.47
C PRO A 64 -1.73 13.79 3.94
N TRP A 65 -0.94 13.26 3.02
CA TRP A 65 0.22 13.91 2.40
C TRP A 65 -0.04 14.34 0.95
N SER A 66 -1.26 14.17 0.44
CA SER A 66 -1.62 14.67 -0.88
C SER A 66 -1.74 16.17 -0.80
N ASP A 67 -0.80 16.87 -1.44
CA ASP A 67 -0.79 18.33 -1.54
C ASP A 67 -2.17 18.80 -2.06
N ARG A 68 -2.86 19.59 -1.25
CA ARG A 68 -4.05 20.34 -1.66
C ARG A 68 -3.66 21.60 -2.42
#